data_AF-A0A937I240-F1
#
_entry.id   AF-A0A937I240-F1
#
_cell.length_a   1.000
_cell.length_b   1.000
_cell.length_c   1.000
_cell.angle_alpha   90.00
_cell.angle_beta   90.00
_cell.angle_gamma   90.00
#
_symmetry.space_group_name_H-M   'P 1'
#
loop_
_entity.id
_entity.type
_entity.pdbx_description
1 polymer ?
#
loop_
_entity_poly.entity_id
_entity_poly.type
_entity_poly.pdbx_seq_one_letter_code
_entity_poly.pdbx_strand_id
1 'polypeptide(L)' 'MNAPIPTLDTWPEQSIRGHSIAGSRYTSRDFMEQEWEGMWTRVWLLLGRESELPEPGDWQMEPVGREEILMV' A
#
# COMPACT_ATOMS: atom_id res chain seq x y z
N MET A 1 17.20 -13.35 -34.11
CA MET A 1 15.78 -13.71 -34.26
C MET A 1 15.04 -13.08 -33.10
N ASN A 2 14.13 -12.14 -33.36
CA ASN A 2 13.31 -11.53 -32.30
C ASN A 2 12.13 -12.46 -32.03
N ALA A 3 11.98 -12.92 -30.78
CA ALA A 3 10.82 -13.68 -30.39
C ALA A 3 9.55 -12.81 -30.50
N PRO A 4 8.39 -13.36 -30.92
CA PRO A 4 7.14 -12.62 -30.93
C PRO A 4 6.73 -12.25 -29.49
N ILE A 5 6.16 -11.04 -29.33
CA ILE A 5 5.65 -10.57 -28.04
C ILE A 5 4.47 -11.48 -27.63
N PRO A 6 4.48 -12.07 -26.42
CA PRO A 6 3.36 -12.86 -25.93
C PRO A 6 2.09 -12.01 -25.91
N THR A 7 1.02 -12.50 -26.53
CA THR A 7 -0.32 -11.92 -26.36
C THR A 7 -0.85 -12.39 -25.02
N LEU A 8 -0.99 -11.47 -24.06
CA LEU A 8 -1.61 -11.75 -22.77
C LEU A 8 -3.11 -11.51 -22.89
N ASP A 9 -3.91 -12.41 -22.32
CA ASP A 9 -5.34 -12.19 -22.21
C ASP A 9 -5.61 -10.92 -21.39
N THR A 10 -6.59 -10.13 -21.82
CA THR A 10 -7.02 -8.97 -21.04
C THR A 10 -7.70 -9.41 -19.76
N TRP A 11 -7.62 -8.59 -18.72
CA TRP A 11 -8.42 -8.77 -17.52
C TRP A 11 -9.92 -8.73 -17.89
N PRO A 12 -10.76 -9.62 -17.32
CA PRO A 12 -12.18 -9.62 -17.58
C PRO A 12 -12.80 -8.31 -17.10
N GLU A 13 -13.85 -7.86 -17.80
CA GLU A 13 -14.60 -6.66 -17.40
C GLU A 13 -15.19 -6.84 -16.00
N GLN A 14 -14.90 -5.90 -15.11
CA GLN A 14 -15.34 -5.95 -13.72
C GLN A 14 -16.64 -5.17 -13.54
N SER A 15 -17.64 -5.78 -12.91
CA SER A 15 -18.85 -5.08 -12.50
C SER A 15 -18.60 -4.28 -11.21
N ILE A 16 -18.82 -2.96 -11.25
CA ILE A 16 -18.77 -2.11 -10.04
C ILE A 16 -20.14 -2.09 -9.33
N ARG A 17 -20.15 -1.91 -8.01
CA ARG A 17 -21.39 -1.81 -7.21
C ARG A 17 -22.24 -0.57 -7.51
N GLY A 18 -21.75 0.37 -8.34
CA GLY A 18 -22.49 1.56 -8.75
C GLY A 18 -22.57 2.69 -7.73
N HIS A 19 -21.94 2.55 -6.55
CA HIS A 19 -21.86 3.64 -5.57
C HIS A 19 -20.70 4.58 -5.89
N SER A 20 -20.94 5.88 -5.76
CA SER A 20 -19.88 6.88 -5.86
C SER A 20 -19.07 6.94 -4.56
N ILE A 21 -17.78 7.24 -4.70
CA ILE A 21 -16.92 7.56 -3.56
C ILE A 21 -17.00 9.06 -3.35
N ALA A 22 -17.31 9.49 -2.12
CA ALA A 22 -17.34 10.90 -1.77
C ALA A 22 -15.95 11.53 -1.94
N GLY A 23 -15.84 12.56 -2.79
CA GLY A 23 -14.56 13.21 -3.09
C GLY A 23 -13.85 13.82 -1.87
N SER A 24 -14.62 14.19 -0.84
CA SER A 24 -14.07 14.71 0.43
C SER A 24 -13.15 13.72 1.13
N ARG A 25 -13.26 12.42 0.89
CA ARG A 25 -12.36 11.41 1.48
C ARG A 25 -10.89 11.63 1.11
N TYR A 26 -10.62 12.30 -0.01
CA TYR A 26 -9.26 12.57 -0.48
C TYR A 26 -8.68 13.92 -0.01
N THR A 27 -9.49 14.76 0.64
CA THR A 27 -9.09 16.13 1.04
C THR A 27 -9.44 16.49 2.48
N SER A 28 -10.34 15.74 3.11
CA SER A 28 -10.78 15.98 4.49
C SER A 28 -9.74 15.49 5.49
N ARG A 29 -9.31 16.40 6.37
CA ARG A 29 -8.48 16.06 7.52
C ARG A 29 -9.22 15.10 8.46
N ASP A 30 -10.48 15.38 8.76
CA ASP A 30 -11.29 14.56 9.68
C ASP A 30 -11.47 13.12 9.18
N PHE A 31 -11.58 12.92 7.87
CA PHE A 31 -11.63 11.58 7.30
C PHE A 31 -10.27 10.86 7.42
N MET A 32 -9.17 11.57 7.16
CA MET A 32 -7.82 11.03 7.36
C MET A 32 -7.57 10.60 8.81
N GLU A 33 -8.06 11.35 9.81
CA GLU A 33 -7.98 10.95 11.23
C GLU A 33 -8.71 9.63 11.49
N GLN A 34 -9.93 9.50 10.94
CA GLN A 34 -10.72 8.28 11.07
C GLN A 34 -10.04 7.07 10.42
N GLU A 35 -9.37 7.26 9.28
CA GLU A 35 -8.58 6.19 8.66
C GLU A 35 -7.37 5.81 9.51
N TRP A 36 -6.70 6.78 10.11
CA TRP A 36 -5.57 6.54 11.00
C TRP A 36 -5.97 5.67 12.20
N GLU A 37 -7.04 6.07 12.90
CA GLU A 37 -7.56 5.33 14.05
C GLU A 37 -8.22 4.00 13.67
N GLY A 38 -8.90 3.96 12.52
CA GLY A 38 -9.79 2.88 12.12
C GLY A 38 -9.14 1.77 11.31
N MET A 39 -8.11 2.10 10.53
CA MET A 39 -7.53 1.23 9.50
C MET A 39 -6.01 1.15 9.62
N TRP A 40 -5.30 2.25 9.45
CA TRP A 40 -3.83 2.21 9.29
C TRP A 40 -3.11 1.63 10.52
N THR A 41 -3.60 1.91 11.72
CA THR A 41 -3.06 1.37 12.98
C THR A 41 -3.57 -0.05 13.32
N ARG A 42 -4.46 -0.62 12.51
CA ARG A 42 -5.18 -1.88 12.80
C ARG A 42 -5.00 -2.97 11.74
N VAL A 43 -4.21 -2.72 10.70
CA VAL A 43 -3.95 -3.67 9.63
C VAL A 43 -2.45 -3.96 9.51
N TRP A 44 -2.12 -5.08 8.89
CA TRP A 44 -0.74 -5.38 8.53
C TRP A 44 -0.28 -4.49 7.37
N LEU A 45 0.84 -3.81 7.57
CA LEU A 45 1.49 -2.99 6.55
C LEU A 45 2.76 -3.69 6.08
N LEU A 46 2.98 -3.69 4.76
CA LEU A 46 4.22 -4.15 4.18
C LEU A 46 5.26 -3.03 4.32
N LEU A 47 6.31 -3.26 5.10
CA LEU A 47 7.35 -2.25 5.37
C LEU A 47 8.65 -2.49 4.59
N GLY A 48 9.11 -3.72 4.48
CA GLY A 48 10.36 -4.04 3.79
C GLY A 48 10.43 -5.50 3.38
N ARG A 49 11.46 -5.85 2.61
CA ARG A 49 11.78 -7.24 2.26
C ARG A 49 12.96 -7.71 3.10
N GLU A 50 12.93 -8.97 3.53
CA GLU A 50 14.02 -9.60 4.28
C GLU A 50 15.38 -9.46 3.56
N SER A 51 15.41 -9.57 2.23
CA SER A 51 16.63 -9.42 1.44
C SER A 51 17.30 -8.05 1.53
N GLU A 52 16.62 -7.03 2.05
CA GLU A 52 17.15 -5.68 2.25
C GLU A 52 17.93 -5.56 3.58
N LEU A 53 17.81 -6.55 4.49
CA LEU A 53 18.48 -6.62 5.78
C LEU A 53 19.23 -7.97 5.95
N PRO A 54 20.23 -8.28 5.09
CA PRO A 54 20.87 -9.60 5.06
C PRO A 54 21.76 -9.91 6.27
N GLU A 55 22.35 -8.91 6.92
CA GLU A 55 23.37 -9.10 7.95
C GLU A 55 22.89 -8.63 9.34
N PRO A 56 23.37 -9.25 10.44
CA PRO A 56 23.04 -8.79 11.79
C PRO A 56 23.46 -7.33 12.02
N GLY A 57 22.51 -6.50 12.46
CA GLY A 57 22.73 -5.09 12.71
C GLY A 57 22.35 -4.18 11.53
N ASP A 58 21.96 -4.75 10.39
CA ASP A 58 21.24 -4.00 9.37
C ASP A 58 19.91 -3.52 9.94
N TRP A 59 19.51 -2.31 9.55
CA TRP A 59 18.26 -1.72 9.99
C TRP A 59 17.65 -0.86 8.89
N GLN A 60 16.33 -0.68 8.95
CA GLN A 60 15.59 0.20 8.05
C GLN A 60 14.56 0.97 8.87
N MET A 61 14.30 2.22 8.47
CA MET A 61 13.24 3.04 9.05
C MET A 61 12.25 3.42 7.95
N GLU A 62 10.97 3.20 8.22
CA GLU A 62 9.88 3.59 7.32
C GLU A 62 8.92 4.56 8.00
N PRO A 63 8.62 5.71 7.39
CA PRO A 63 7.57 6.60 7.86
C PRO A 63 6.19 5.99 7.54
N VAL A 64 5.37 5.81 8.57
CA VAL A 64 3.99 5.35 8.44
C VAL A 64 3.08 6.46 8.96
N GLY A 65 2.53 7.26 8.04
CA GLY A 65 1.68 8.38 8.38
C GLY A 65 2.40 9.41 9.26
N ARG A 66 2.15 9.34 10.57
CA ARG A 66 2.73 10.25 11.59
C ARG A 66 3.83 9.62 12.43
N GLU A 67 4.06 8.31 12.26
CA GLU A 67 4.99 7.53 13.05
C GLU A 67 6.21 7.17 12.20
N GLU A 68 7.31 6.88 12.86
CA GLU A 68 8.52 6.32 12.24
C GLU A 68 8.78 4.94 12.84
N ILE A 69 8.83 3.92 11.97
CA ILE A 69 8.97 2.53 12.40
C ILE A 69 10.38 2.05 12.07
N LEU A 70 11.15 1.71 13.11
CA LEU A 70 12.49 1.14 12.99
C LEU A 70 12.42 -0.40 12.99
N MET A 71 12.98 -1.02 11.95
CA MET A 71 13.16 -2.46 11.79
C MET A 71 14.65 -2.79 11.97
N VAL A 72 14.97 -3.77 12.81
CA VAL A 72 16.33 -4.17 13.20
C VAL A 72 16.50 -5.69 13.22
#